data_AF-A0A2V9LGL9-F1
#
_entry.id   AF-A0A2V9LGL9-F1
#
_cell.length_a   1.000
_cell.length_b   1.000
_cell.length_c   1.000
_cell.angle_alpha   90.00
_cell.angle_beta   90.00
_cell.angle_gamma   90.00
#
_symmetry.space_group_name_H-M   'P 1'
#
loop_
_entity.id
_entity.type
_entity.pdbx_description
1 polymer ?
#
loop_
_entity_poly.entity_id
_entity_poly.type
_entity_poly.pdbx_seq_one_letter_code
_entity_poly.pdbx_strand_id
1 'polypeptide(L)'
;MTRLERLLVFVFLTAGLMAASPVRAQENPAEPKPGTTQDIHEDKAEIRGARAQVEADEQQLAVDERQFGPRSPEARADRGRLKRDRHHLRRLRRDLNRDREKREDRAERREERRERRRNVR
;
A
#
# COMPACT_ATOMS: atom_id res chain seq x y z
N MET A 1 -10.55 49.15 2.24
CA MET A 1 -10.34 48.00 3.16
C MET A 1 -10.80 46.74 2.44
N THR A 2 -9.90 46.03 1.77
CA THR A 2 -10.21 44.88 0.90
C THR A 2 -9.33 43.70 1.29
N ARG A 3 -9.92 42.67 1.90
CA ARG A 3 -9.27 41.42 2.27
C ARG A 3 -9.34 40.42 1.11
N LEU A 4 -8.40 40.55 0.19
CA LEU A 4 -7.84 39.45 -0.61
C LEU A 4 -6.61 39.01 0.19
N GLU A 5 -6.36 37.74 0.47
CA GLU A 5 -5.76 36.81 -0.49
C GLU A 5 -5.94 35.38 0.03
N ARG A 6 -6.45 34.52 -0.86
CA ARG A 6 -6.42 33.07 -0.69
C ARG A 6 -5.00 32.61 -0.97
N LEU A 7 -4.30 32.20 0.07
CA LEU A 7 -2.92 31.70 0.01
C LEU A 7 -2.91 30.31 -0.63
N LEU A 8 -2.75 30.27 -1.95
CA LEU A 8 -2.32 29.09 -2.70
C LEU A 8 -0.85 28.86 -2.38
N VAL A 9 -0.57 27.92 -1.49
CA VAL A 9 0.79 27.43 -1.23
C VAL A 9 1.15 26.46 -2.36
N PHE A 10 1.71 27.01 -3.45
CA PHE A 10 2.44 26.22 -4.45
C PHE A 10 3.92 26.19 -4.05
N VAL A 11 4.35 25.08 -3.46
CA VAL A 11 5.78 24.79 -3.27
C VAL A 11 6.26 24.06 -4.54
N PHE A 12 6.85 24.81 -5.48
CA PHE A 12 7.70 24.24 -6.53
C PHE A 12 9.15 24.43 -6.12
N LEU A 13 9.73 23.39 -5.55
CA LEU A 13 11.15 23.29 -5.25
C LEU A 13 11.69 22.12 -6.06
N THR A 14 12.53 22.40 -7.06
CA THR A 14 13.93 21.94 -7.17
C THR A 14 14.49 22.18 -8.57
N ALA A 15 15.56 22.97 -8.63
CA ALA A 15 16.54 22.96 -9.70
C ALA A 15 17.47 21.73 -9.53
N GLY A 16 17.93 21.14 -10.62
CA GLY A 16 18.83 19.97 -10.57
C GLY A 16 19.51 19.63 -11.89
N LEU A 17 20.65 20.29 -12.11
CA LEU A 17 21.82 19.96 -12.94
C LEU A 17 21.83 18.58 -13.65
N MET A 18 21.89 18.60 -14.99
CA MET A 18 22.12 17.41 -15.83
C MET A 18 23.61 17.04 -15.85
N ALA A 19 24.00 16.01 -15.11
CA ALA A 19 25.29 15.34 -15.26
C ALA A 19 25.06 13.96 -15.90
N ALA A 20 25.51 13.80 -17.14
CA ALA A 20 25.49 12.52 -17.86
C ALA A 20 26.36 11.49 -17.13
N SER A 21 25.72 10.48 -16.54
CA SER A 21 26.38 9.32 -15.95
C SER A 21 26.11 8.09 -16.82
N PRO A 22 27.11 7.25 -17.12
CA PRO A 22 26.91 6.04 -17.90
C PRO A 22 25.98 5.09 -17.12
N VAL A 23 24.91 4.65 -17.77
CA VAL A 23 24.00 3.62 -17.28
C VAL A 23 24.81 2.35 -17.02
N ARG A 24 25.24 2.17 -15.77
CA ARG A 24 25.54 0.84 -15.24
C ARG A 24 24.22 0.07 -15.29
N ALA A 25 24.24 -1.09 -15.95
CA ALA A 25 23.16 -2.06 -15.89
C ALA A 25 22.81 -2.29 -14.41
N GLN A 26 21.72 -1.66 -13.98
CA GLN A 26 21.16 -1.80 -12.65
C GLN A 26 20.66 -3.23 -12.59
N GLU A 27 21.35 -4.06 -11.80
CA GLU A 27 20.82 -5.34 -11.34
C GLU A 27 19.39 -5.09 -10.89
N ASN A 28 18.43 -5.67 -11.63
CA ASN A 28 17.03 -5.62 -11.28
C ASN A 28 16.91 -6.02 -9.80
N PRO A 29 16.45 -5.15 -8.89
CA PRO A 29 16.17 -5.60 -7.54
C PRO A 29 15.16 -6.72 -7.69
N ALA A 30 15.56 -7.94 -7.30
CA ALA A 30 14.80 -9.15 -7.51
C ALA A 30 13.33 -8.89 -7.16
N GLU A 31 12.44 -9.01 -8.15
CA GLU A 31 11.02 -8.89 -7.92
C GLU A 31 10.64 -9.77 -6.73
N PRO A 32 9.90 -9.25 -5.73
CA PRO A 32 9.54 -10.01 -4.54
C PRO A 32 8.85 -11.29 -5.00
N LYS A 33 9.48 -12.42 -4.70
CA LYS A 33 8.95 -13.73 -5.09
C LYS A 33 7.69 -13.99 -4.24
N PRO A 34 6.51 -14.13 -4.86
CA PRO A 34 5.27 -14.24 -4.10
C PRO A 34 5.28 -15.50 -3.21
N GLY A 35 4.94 -15.31 -1.93
CA GLY A 35 4.84 -16.36 -0.92
C GLY A 35 6.16 -16.70 -0.22
N THR A 36 7.11 -15.76 -0.13
CA THR A 36 8.26 -15.88 0.79
C THR A 36 7.93 -15.35 2.19
N THR A 37 8.75 -15.67 3.20
CA THR A 37 8.53 -15.11 4.56
C THR A 37 8.71 -13.60 4.56
N GLN A 38 9.72 -13.10 3.84
CA GLN A 38 10.07 -11.69 3.75
C GLN A 38 8.94 -10.88 3.11
N ASP A 39 8.40 -11.39 2.02
CA ASP A 39 7.19 -10.89 1.32
C ASP A 39 5.98 -10.75 2.28
N ILE A 40 5.67 -11.79 3.06
CA ILE A 40 4.59 -11.74 4.08
C ILE A 40 4.83 -10.69 5.18
N HIS A 41 6.10 -10.44 5.56
CA HIS A 41 6.43 -9.42 6.55
C HIS A 41 6.26 -8.01 5.96
N GLU A 42 6.66 -7.82 4.71
CA GLU A 42 6.49 -6.58 3.95
C GLU A 42 5.00 -6.29 3.73
N ASP A 43 4.20 -7.28 3.29
CA ASP A 43 2.74 -7.17 3.16
C ASP A 43 2.07 -6.75 4.47
N LYS A 44 2.50 -7.32 5.60
CA LYS A 44 1.97 -6.95 6.91
C LYS A 44 2.32 -5.51 7.26
N ALA A 45 3.51 -5.04 6.89
CA ALA A 45 3.91 -3.66 7.10
C ALA A 45 3.08 -2.72 6.22
N GLU A 46 2.88 -3.06 4.95
CA GLU A 46 2.04 -2.29 4.02
C GLU A 46 0.60 -2.22 4.49
N ILE A 47 0.02 -3.33 4.96
CA ILE A 47 -1.33 -3.34 5.56
C ILE A 47 -1.41 -2.43 6.78
N ARG A 48 -0.37 -2.35 7.61
CA ARG A 48 -0.36 -1.42 8.76
C ARG A 48 -0.33 0.03 8.30
N GLY A 49 0.52 0.36 7.32
CA GLY A 49 0.55 1.69 6.71
C GLY A 49 -0.79 2.09 6.12
N ALA A 50 -1.39 1.21 5.31
CA ALA A 50 -2.70 1.45 4.70
C ALA A 50 -3.83 1.61 5.74
N ARG A 51 -3.75 0.92 6.90
CA ARG A 51 -4.69 1.14 8.01
C ARG A 51 -4.53 2.52 8.63
N ALA A 52 -3.30 2.92 8.94
CA ALA A 52 -3.03 4.23 9.51
C ALA A 52 -3.50 5.36 8.57
N GLN A 53 -3.34 5.17 7.26
CA GLN A 53 -3.83 6.11 6.26
C GLN A 53 -5.36 6.21 6.23
N VAL A 54 -6.06 5.06 6.30
CA VAL A 54 -7.53 5.04 6.44
C VAL A 54 -7.99 5.76 7.70
N GLU A 55 -7.31 5.56 8.83
CA GLU A 55 -7.63 6.23 10.09
C GLU A 55 -7.40 7.75 10.00
N ALA A 56 -6.32 8.19 9.35
CA ALA A 56 -6.06 9.60 9.11
C ALA A 56 -7.13 10.24 8.19
N ASP A 57 -7.51 9.55 7.12
CA ASP A 57 -8.58 10.01 6.21
C ASP A 57 -9.94 10.09 6.91
N GLU A 58 -10.24 9.20 7.85
CA GLU A 58 -11.45 9.25 8.66
C GLU A 58 -11.47 10.46 9.60
N GLN A 59 -10.32 10.77 10.21
CA GLN A 59 -10.18 11.95 11.06
C GLN A 59 -10.32 13.24 10.23
N GLN A 60 -9.67 13.31 9.07
CA GLN A 60 -9.76 14.45 8.18
C GLN A 60 -11.20 14.67 7.71
N LEU A 61 -11.88 13.59 7.31
CA LEU A 61 -13.29 13.65 6.95
C LEU A 61 -14.14 14.20 8.11
N ALA A 62 -13.92 13.73 9.33
CA ALA A 62 -14.66 14.20 10.49
C ALA A 62 -14.42 15.70 10.78
N VAL A 63 -13.20 16.20 10.54
CA VAL A 63 -12.85 17.62 10.65
C VAL A 63 -13.58 18.43 9.57
N ASP A 64 -13.49 18.00 8.32
CA ASP A 64 -14.08 18.70 7.18
C ASP A 64 -15.62 18.70 7.24
N GLU A 65 -16.23 17.60 7.69
CA GLU A 65 -17.67 17.52 7.91
C GLU A 65 -18.14 18.48 9.02
N ARG A 66 -17.33 18.71 10.06
CA ARG A 66 -17.65 19.68 11.12
C ARG A 66 -17.44 21.12 10.66
N GLN A 67 -16.40 21.38 9.87
CA GLN A 67 -16.02 22.74 9.47
C GLN A 67 -16.85 23.25 8.28
N PHE A 68 -17.05 22.42 7.27
CA PHE A 68 -17.67 22.81 6.00
C PHE A 68 -19.04 22.16 5.78
N GLY A 69 -19.39 21.17 6.59
CA GLY A 69 -20.65 20.44 6.53
C GLY A 69 -20.56 19.15 5.70
N PRO A 70 -21.47 18.19 5.92
CA PRO A 70 -21.39 16.84 5.36
C PRO A 70 -21.62 16.73 3.85
N ARG A 71 -21.96 17.83 3.19
CA ARG A 71 -22.18 17.88 1.73
C ARG A 71 -21.19 18.80 1.01
N SER A 72 -20.22 19.35 1.73
CA SER A 72 -19.22 20.24 1.16
C SER A 72 -18.36 19.51 0.12
N PRO A 73 -17.75 20.23 -0.84
CA PRO A 73 -16.77 19.66 -1.77
C PRO A 73 -15.61 18.94 -1.05
N GLU A 74 -15.15 19.48 0.07
CA GLU A 74 -14.06 18.96 0.89
C GLU A 74 -14.43 17.60 1.49
N ALA A 75 -15.56 17.52 2.21
CA ALA A 75 -16.06 16.26 2.77
C ALA A 75 -16.35 15.20 1.69
N ARG A 76 -16.77 15.62 0.48
CA ARG A 76 -16.95 14.70 -0.65
C ARG A 76 -15.62 14.18 -1.19
N ALA A 77 -14.61 15.04 -1.28
CA ALA A 77 -13.27 14.65 -1.70
C ALA A 77 -12.65 13.66 -0.71
N ASP A 78 -12.80 13.91 0.60
CA ASP A 78 -12.35 13.01 1.66
C ASP A 78 -13.03 11.65 1.63
N ARG A 79 -14.36 11.60 1.49
CA ARG A 79 -15.07 10.32 1.30
C ARG A 79 -14.55 9.57 0.08
N GLY A 80 -14.21 10.30 -0.98
CA GLY A 80 -13.59 9.75 -2.18
C GLY A 80 -12.23 9.12 -1.90
N ARG A 81 -11.35 9.81 -1.16
CA ARG A 81 -10.05 9.30 -0.70
C ARG A 81 -10.22 8.06 0.18
N LEU A 82 -11.01 8.19 1.24
CA LEU A 82 -11.28 7.12 2.19
C LEU A 82 -11.81 5.85 1.52
N LYS A 83 -12.69 5.99 0.52
CA LYS A 83 -13.20 4.84 -0.25
C LYS A 83 -12.10 4.12 -1.03
N ARG A 84 -11.17 4.87 -1.65
CA ARG A 84 -10.03 4.29 -2.37
C ARG A 84 -9.07 3.59 -1.41
N ASP A 85 -8.81 4.19 -0.26
CA ASP A 85 -7.85 3.68 0.71
C ASP A 85 -8.38 2.41 1.39
N ARG A 86 -9.67 2.38 1.73
CA ARG A 86 -10.35 1.16 2.19
C ARG A 86 -10.32 0.05 1.13
N HIS A 87 -10.50 0.40 -0.15
CA HIS A 87 -10.42 -0.57 -1.23
C HIS A 87 -8.99 -1.12 -1.40
N HIS A 88 -7.98 -0.26 -1.33
CA HIS A 88 -6.58 -0.66 -1.36
C HIS A 88 -6.23 -1.59 -0.19
N LEU A 89 -6.58 -1.23 1.04
CA LEU A 89 -6.41 -2.07 2.22
C LEU A 89 -7.09 -3.44 2.07
N ARG A 90 -8.28 -3.48 1.46
CA ARG A 90 -8.98 -4.75 1.18
C ARG A 90 -8.23 -5.61 0.17
N ARG A 91 -7.59 -5.01 -0.84
CA ARG A 91 -6.75 -5.74 -1.80
C ARG A 91 -5.53 -6.34 -1.11
N LEU A 92 -4.77 -5.54 -0.38
CA LEU A 92 -3.59 -6.01 0.36
C LEU A 92 -3.91 -7.19 1.29
N ARG A 93 -5.04 -7.13 2.01
CA ARG A 93 -5.49 -8.26 2.85
C ARG A 93 -5.78 -9.53 2.06
N ARG A 94 -6.35 -9.41 0.85
CA ARG A 94 -6.63 -10.55 -0.01
C ARG A 94 -5.34 -11.16 -0.56
N ASP A 95 -4.40 -10.32 -0.97
CA ASP A 95 -3.13 -10.76 -1.53
C ASP A 95 -2.32 -11.51 -0.46
N LEU A 96 -2.20 -10.94 0.75
CA LEU A 96 -1.59 -11.62 1.89
C LEU A 96 -2.25 -12.98 2.21
N ASN A 97 -3.57 -13.07 2.13
CA ASN A 97 -4.28 -14.33 2.36
C ASN A 97 -3.96 -15.37 1.28
N ARG A 98 -3.92 -14.97 0.00
CA ARG A 98 -3.54 -15.85 -1.10
C ARG A 98 -2.10 -16.34 -0.95
N ASP A 99 -1.20 -15.49 -0.48
CA ASP A 99 0.20 -15.88 -0.34
C ASP A 99 0.41 -16.82 0.85
N ARG A 100 -0.42 -16.75 1.89
CA ARG A 100 -0.49 -17.79 2.92
C ARG A 100 -0.99 -19.13 2.37
N GLU A 101 -2.11 -19.12 1.65
CA GLU A 101 -2.70 -20.32 1.04
C GLU A 101 -1.69 -21.03 0.13
N LYS A 102 -1.04 -20.29 -0.78
CA LYS A 102 0.02 -20.85 -1.65
C LYS A 102 1.18 -21.48 -0.86
N ARG A 103 1.48 -21.00 0.35
CA ARG A 103 2.54 -21.56 1.18
C ARG A 103 2.09 -22.85 1.86
N GLU A 104 0.86 -22.90 2.34
CA GLU A 104 0.24 -24.09 2.92
C GLU A 104 0.19 -25.21 1.87
N ASP A 105 -0.35 -24.94 0.68
CA ASP A 105 -0.33 -25.87 -0.44
C ASP A 105 1.07 -26.41 -0.78
N ARG A 106 2.09 -25.54 -0.72
CA ARG A 106 3.48 -25.92 -0.98
C ARG A 106 4.02 -26.79 0.14
N ALA A 107 3.60 -26.58 1.39
CA ALA A 107 3.98 -27.40 2.53
C ALA A 107 3.35 -28.80 2.43
N GLU A 108 2.06 -28.89 2.12
CA GLU A 108 1.33 -30.14 1.91
C GLU A 108 1.96 -30.97 0.78
N ARG A 109 2.20 -30.37 -0.39
CA ARG A 109 2.88 -31.05 -1.51
C ARG A 109 4.27 -31.56 -1.15
N ARG A 110 4.98 -30.87 -0.24
CA ARG A 110 6.30 -31.33 0.25
C ARG A 110 6.17 -32.50 1.20
N GLU A 111 5.14 -32.51 2.04
CA GLU A 111 4.85 -33.60 2.97
C GLU A 111 4.42 -34.87 2.24
N GLU A 112 3.49 -34.76 1.29
CA GLU A 112 3.07 -35.89 0.44
C GLU A 112 4.27 -36.52 -0.28
N ARG A 113 5.17 -35.70 -0.83
CA ARG A 113 6.42 -36.18 -1.46
C ARG A 113 7.34 -36.90 -0.48
N ARG A 114 7.40 -36.46 0.78
CA ARG A 114 8.21 -37.11 1.83
C ARG A 114 7.60 -38.45 2.21
N GLU A 115 6.29 -38.52 2.34
CA GLU A 115 5.57 -39.75 2.67
C GLU A 115 5.71 -40.80 1.57
N ARG A 116 5.48 -40.41 0.30
CA ARG A 116 5.74 -41.28 -0.86
C ARG A 116 7.16 -41.85 -0.86
N ARG A 117 8.17 -41.04 -0.51
CA ARG A 117 9.57 -41.51 -0.41
C ARG A 117 9.81 -42.49 0.74
N ARG A 118 9.08 -42.36 1.86
CA ARG A 118 9.17 -43.30 2.98
C ARG A 118 8.55 -44.64 2.64
N ASN A 119 7.42 -44.64 1.94
CA ASN A 119 6.67 -45.86 1.61
C ASN A 119 7.29 -46.68 0.45
N VAL A 120 8.30 -46.12 -0.24
CA VAL A 120 9.05 -46.78 -1.32
C VAL A 120 10.36 -47.41 -0.80
N ARG A 121 10.68 -47.24 0.49
CA ARG A 121 11.80 -47.92 1.18
C ARG A 121 11.28 -49.05 2.04
#